data_AF-A0A7R9C3G5-F1
#
_entry.id   AF-A0A7R9C3G5-F1
#
_cell.length_a   1.000
_cell.length_b   1.000
_cell.length_c   1.000
_cell.angle_alpha   90.00
_cell.angle_beta   90.00
_cell.angle_gamma   90.00
#
_symmetry.space_group_name_H-M   'P 1'
#
loop_
_entity.id
_entity.type
_entity.pdbx_description
1 polymer ?
#
loop_
_entity_poly.entity_id
_entity_poly.type
_entity_poly.pdbx_seq_one_letter_code
_entity_poly.pdbx_strand_id
1 'polypeptide(L)' 'MIYIFHVDRGVMLKFEVSIALGSVENLKKVISSTIRIPPEFQILMLSGGTVLMDSDK' A
#
# COMPACT_ATOMS: atom_id res chain seq x y z
N MET A 1 5.49 3.41 11.27
CA MET A 1 5.58 2.14 10.52
C MET A 1 4.21 1.78 10.00
N ILE A 2 4.09 1.45 8.71
CA ILE A 2 2.89 0.88 8.09
C ILE A 2 3.14 -0.61 7.88
N TYR A 3 2.15 -1.43 8.22
CA TYR A 3 2.20 -2.87 8.02
C TYR A 3 1.18 -3.26 6.95
N ILE A 4 1.62 -4.01 5.94
CA ILE A 4 0.77 -4.41 4.81
C ILE A 4 0.84 -5.92 4.68
N PHE A 5 -0.31 -6.58 4.73
CA PHE A 5 -0.41 -8.01 4.48
C PHE A 5 -0.59 -8.25 2.98
N HIS A 6 0.35 -8.96 2.37
CA HIS A 6 0.20 -9.41 1.00
C HIS A 6 -0.61 -10.70 0.98
N VAL A 7 -1.88 -10.61 0.54
CA VAL A 7 -2.84 -11.72 0.57
C VAL A 7 -2.33 -12.96 -0.18
N ASP A 8 -1.93 -12.81 -1.45
CA ASP A 8 -1.55 -13.98 -2.25
C ASP A 8 -0.29 -14.71 -1.75
N ARG A 9 0.64 -13.95 -1.15
CA ARG A 9 1.92 -14.50 -0.66
C ARG A 9 1.87 -14.88 0.82
N GLY A 10 0.84 -14.46 1.56
CA GLY A 10 0.71 -14.72 2.99
C GLY A 10 1.80 -14.07 3.85
N VAL A 11 2.37 -12.94 3.43
CA VAL A 11 3.48 -12.27 4.13
C VAL A 11 3.13 -10.87 4.62
N MET A 12 3.71 -10.49 5.77
CA MET A 12 3.64 -9.13 6.29
C MET A 12 4.83 -8.31 5.78
N LEU A 13 4.53 -7.19 5.13
CA LEU A 13 5.50 -6.20 4.70
C LEU A 13 5.50 -5.03 5.67
N LYS A 14 6.68 -4.51 5.98
CA LYS A 14 6.86 -3.36 6.87
C LYS A 14 7.43 -2.20 6.06
N PHE A 15 6.75 -1.06 6.10
CA PHE A 15 7.16 0.17 5.44
C PHE A 15 7.34 1.30 6.45
N GLU A 16 8.35 2.13 6.24
CA GLU A 16 8.52 3.36 6.99
C GLU A 16 7.46 4.39 6.57
N VAL A 17 6.84 5.06 7.54
CA VAL A 17 5.81 6.08 7.25
C VAL A 17 6.42 7.26 6.49
N SER A 18 7.69 7.56 6.72
CA SER A 18 8.44 8.61 6.02
C SER A 18 8.51 8.37 4.50
N ILE A 19 8.46 7.12 4.05
CA ILE A 19 8.50 6.75 2.63
C ILE A 19 7.09 6.86 2.00
N ALA A 20 6.04 6.76 2.81
CA ALA A 20 4.64 6.87 2.41
C ALA A 20 4.07 8.30 2.51
N LEU A 21 4.91 9.31 2.74
CA LEU A 21 4.46 10.68 3.00
C LEU A 21 3.68 11.25 1.80
N GLY A 22 2.37 11.42 2.00
CA GLY A 22 1.56 12.41 1.30
C GLY A 22 0.36 11.89 0.51
N SER A 23 0.33 10.63 0.08
CA SER A 23 -0.78 10.08 -0.72
C SER A 23 -0.78 8.55 -0.79
N VAL A 24 -1.95 7.98 -1.08
CA VAL A 24 -2.12 6.55 -1.39
C VAL A 24 -1.35 6.19 -2.67
N GLU A 25 -1.30 7.11 -3.65
CA GLU A 25 -0.49 6.94 -4.86
C GLU A 25 1.00 6.72 -4.55
N ASN A 26 1.61 7.53 -3.68
CA ASN A 26 3.01 7.38 -3.30
C ASN A 26 3.26 6.04 -2.59
N LEU A 27 2.35 5.66 -1.69
CA LEU A 27 2.42 4.36 -1.03
C LEU A 27 2.39 3.20 -2.03
N LYS A 28 1.49 3.25 -3.03
CA LYS A 28 1.43 2.23 -4.09
C LYS A 28 2.71 2.15 -4.93
N LYS A 29 3.34 3.29 -5.24
CA LYS A 29 4.64 3.32 -5.96
C LYS A 29 5.75 2.63 -5.17
N VAL A 30 5.81 2.89 -3.86
CA VAL A 30 6.80 2.30 -2.95
C VAL A 30 6.58 0.79 -2.76
N ILE A 31 5.32 0.37 -2.67
CA ILE A 31 4.99 -1.06 -2.65
C ILE A 31 5.39 -1.70 -3.97
N SER A 32 5.11 -1.03 -5.10
CA SER A 32 5.42 -1.54 -6.45
C SER A 32 6.90 -1.86 -6.62
N SER A 33 7.79 -0.99 -6.16
CA SER A 33 9.24 -1.24 -6.22
C SER A 33 9.68 -2.43 -5.36
N THR A 34 8.94 -2.74 -4.30
CA THR A 34 9.24 -3.85 -3.38
C THR A 34 8.69 -5.20 -3.90
N ILE A 35 7.43 -5.24 -4.33
CA ILE A 35 6.75 -6.51 -4.66
C ILE A 35 6.57 -6.77 -6.16
N ARG A 36 6.95 -5.79 -7.00
CA ARG A 36 6.83 -5.83 -8.48
C ARG A 36 5.39 -5.97 -8.98
N ILE A 37 4.43 -5.41 -8.25
CA ILE A 37 3.03 -5.27 -8.70
C ILE A 37 2.82 -3.82 -9.12
N PRO A 38 2.39 -3.52 -10.36
CA PRO A 38 2.11 -2.16 -10.79
C PRO A 38 1.03 -1.47 -9.91
N PRO A 39 1.14 -0.15 -9.63
CA PRO A 39 0.20 0.57 -8.75
C PRO A 39 -1.29 0.43 -9.10
N GLU A 40 -1.62 0.34 -10.39
CA GLU A 40 -2.96 0.17 -10.94
C GLU A 40 -3.60 -1.18 -10.56
N PHE A 41 -2.79 -2.19 -10.27
CA PHE A 41 -3.26 -3.51 -9.83
C PHE A 41 -3.21 -3.68 -8.30
N GLN A 42 -2.73 -2.67 -7.57
CA GLN A 42 -2.70 -2.72 -6.10
C GLN A 42 -4.01 -2.19 -5.52
N ILE A 43 -4.67 -3.02 -4.72
CA ILE A 43 -5.82 -2.62 -3.89
C ILE A 43 -5.34 -2.59 -2.45
N LEU A 44 -5.29 -1.39 -1.87
CA LEU A 44 -4.92 -1.21 -0.46
C LEU A 44 -6.20 -1.09 0.38
N MET A 45 -6.25 -1.82 1.48
CA MET A 45 -7.40 -1.87 2.37
C MET A 45 -6.94 -1.75 3.82
N LEU A 46 -7.71 -1.03 4.63
CA LEU A 46 -7.61 -1.12 6.08
C LEU A 46 -8.24 -2.44 6.56
N SER A 47 -7.73 -2.97 7.67
CA SER A 47 -8.34 -4.10 8.37
C SER A 47 -9.81 -3.79 8.65
N GLY A 48 -10.72 -4.58 8.08
CA GLY A 48 -12.16 -4.31 8.07
C GLY A 48 -12.76 -4.08 6.69
N GLY A 49 -11.93 -4.02 5.63
CA GLY A 49 -12.40 -4.02 4.24
C GLY A 49 -12.60 -2.64 3.62
N THR A 50 -12.22 -1.57 4.33
CA THR A 50 -12.26 -0.21 3.78
C THR A 50 -11.11 0.00 2.81
N VAL A 51 -11.41 0.22 1.54
CA VAL A 51 -10.41 0.54 0.52
C VAL A 51 -9.82 1.92 0.78
N LEU A 52 -8.49 2.01 0.74
CA LEU A 52 -7.78 3.28 0.78
C LEU A 52 -7.83 3.91 -0.61
N MET A 53 -8.46 5.09 -0.68
CA MET A 53 -8.49 5.96 -1.86
C MET A 53 -7.68 7.21 -1.56
N ASP A 54 -7.12 7.84 -2.59
CA ASP A 54 -6.62 9.19 -2.41
C ASP A 54 -7.79 10.10 -2.05
N SER A 55 -7.55 11.04 -1.12
CA SER A 55 -8.54 12.08 -0.83
C SER A 55 -8.70 12.89 -2.11
N ASP A 56 -9.89 12.81 -2.71
CA ASP A 56 -10.27 13.65 -3.85
C ASP A 56 -9.92 15.10 -3.50
N LYS A 57 -9.07 15.73 -4.33
CA LYS A 57 -8.82 17.16 -4.26
C LYS A 57 -10.05 17.95 -4.66
#